data_AF-A0A9P7S5T0-F1
#
_entry.id   AF-A0A9P7S5T0-F1
#
_cell.length_a   1.000
_cell.length_b   1.000
_cell.length_c   1.000
_cell.angle_alpha   90.00
_cell.angle_beta   90.00
_cell.angle_gamma   90.00
#
_symmetry.space_group_name_H-M   'P 1'
#
loop_
_entity.id
_entity.type
_entity.pdbx_description
1 polymer ?
#
loop_
_entity_poly.entity_id
_entity_poly.type
_entity_poly.pdbx_seq_one_letter_code
_entity_poly.pdbx_strand_id
1 'polypeptide(L)'
;MATAKIATLVIRTLAKPISSQIKNQAKQHETFRTFCVGLAQRMHRTEVKLRTNILGEPAKHIRPLSEQRAIESGANALAEGFLFTVAAVLIIGESWRSSRNQSKRRDNVDDKLEDLDNRVAEVATQFNGLVSQMEEQLEEERRRNDELSRILQRMVEIGLRGGWAEFEETPLQIPRVSLVAPAVTGSQAPPSDAKASSETRIDTPPDSKSS
;
A
#
# COMPACT_ATOMS: atom_id res chain seq x y z
N MET A 1 7.19 0.77 17.79
CA MET A 1 7.50 1.79 18.83
C MET A 1 8.29 1.22 20.02
N ALA A 2 7.96 0.04 20.55
CA ALA A 2 8.67 -0.54 21.71
C ALA A 2 10.08 -1.09 21.37
N THR A 3 10.26 -1.72 20.21
CA THR A 3 11.55 -2.30 19.78
C THR A 3 12.65 -1.25 19.61
N ALA A 4 12.36 -0.15 18.94
CA ALA A 4 13.29 0.99 18.81
C ALA A 4 13.69 1.55 20.19
N LYS A 5 12.72 1.70 21.12
CA LYS A 5 12.99 2.21 22.48
C LYS A 5 13.86 1.26 23.30
N ILE A 6 13.64 -0.05 23.19
CA ILE A 6 14.45 -1.06 23.87
C ILE A 6 15.86 -1.11 23.27
N ALA A 7 15.99 -1.07 21.94
CA ALA A 7 17.28 -1.04 21.28
C ALA A 7 18.12 0.18 21.70
N THR A 8 17.51 1.38 21.74
CA THR A 8 18.21 2.60 22.19
C THR A 8 18.60 2.53 23.67
N LEU A 9 17.76 1.93 24.53
CA LEU A 9 18.11 1.71 25.94
C LEU A 9 19.29 0.75 26.08
N VAL A 10 19.25 -0.41 25.40
CA VAL A 10 20.32 -1.41 25.43
C VAL A 10 21.66 -0.83 24.96
N ILE A 11 21.65 -0.09 23.85
CA ILE A 11 22.84 0.60 23.34
C ILE A 11 23.40 1.56 24.40
N ARG A 12 22.54 2.39 25.01
CA ARG A 12 22.97 3.37 26.03
C ARG A 12 23.44 2.70 27.33
N THR A 13 22.83 1.61 27.75
CA THR A 13 23.22 0.86 28.96
C THR A 13 24.45 0.01 28.78
N LEU A 14 24.77 -0.45 27.56
CA LEU A 14 25.94 -1.29 27.32
C LEU A 14 27.17 -0.47 26.85
N ALA A 15 26.97 0.60 26.08
CA ALA A 15 28.08 1.37 25.50
C ALA A 15 29.02 2.00 26.55
N LYS A 16 28.47 2.52 27.66
CA LYS A 16 29.27 3.17 28.72
C LYS A 16 29.98 2.19 29.65
N PRO A 17 29.31 1.18 30.26
CA PRO A 17 29.99 0.27 31.18
C PRO A 17 30.95 -0.69 30.46
N ILE A 18 30.66 -1.13 29.22
CA ILE A 18 31.56 -2.04 28.50
C ILE A 18 32.88 -1.34 28.16
N SER A 19 32.81 -0.11 27.62
CA SER A 19 34.00 0.69 27.34
C SER A 19 34.85 0.96 28.58
N SER A 20 34.20 1.17 29.74
CA SER A 20 34.88 1.43 31.01
C SER A 20 35.49 0.16 31.62
N GLN A 21 34.77 -0.97 31.58
CA GLN A 21 35.24 -2.23 32.14
C GLN A 21 36.36 -2.86 31.32
N ILE A 22 36.30 -2.78 29.98
CA ILE A 22 37.37 -3.31 29.11
C ILE A 22 38.68 -2.53 29.34
N LYS A 23 38.61 -1.20 29.54
CA LYS A 23 39.79 -0.38 29.88
C LYS A 23 40.37 -0.72 31.25
N ASN A 24 39.53 -1.04 32.24
CA ASN A 24 40.00 -1.49 33.57
C ASN A 24 40.59 -2.91 33.52
N GLN A 25 39.97 -3.84 32.79
CA GLN A 25 40.53 -5.19 32.62
C GLN A 25 41.85 -5.21 31.85
N ALA A 26 42.02 -4.33 30.86
CA ALA A 26 43.29 -4.22 30.13
C ALA A 26 44.45 -3.69 30.99
N LYS A 27 44.15 -3.02 32.11
CA LYS A 27 45.13 -2.63 33.13
C LYS A 27 45.40 -3.74 34.16
N GLN A 28 44.44 -4.65 34.37
CA GLN A 28 44.51 -5.68 35.40
C GLN A 28 45.04 -7.03 34.87
N HIS A 29 44.84 -7.36 33.59
CA HIS A 29 45.25 -8.63 33.00
C HIS A 29 46.18 -8.45 31.79
N GLU A 30 47.43 -8.92 31.96
CA GLU A 30 48.47 -8.97 30.92
C GLU A 30 48.05 -9.82 29.71
N THR A 31 47.36 -10.95 29.92
CA THR A 31 46.87 -11.82 28.84
C THR A 31 45.83 -11.13 27.96
N PHE A 32 44.93 -10.36 28.58
CA PHE A 32 43.93 -9.57 27.87
C PHE A 32 44.57 -8.40 27.12
N ARG A 33 45.59 -7.77 27.70
CA ARG A 33 46.42 -6.76 27.03
C ARG A 33 47.03 -7.31 25.74
N THR A 34 47.67 -8.48 25.77
CA THR A 34 48.25 -9.11 24.58
C THR A 34 47.19 -9.45 23.53
N PHE A 35 46.01 -9.91 23.96
CA PHE A 35 44.88 -10.16 23.06
C PHE A 35 44.40 -8.88 22.35
N CYS A 36 44.19 -7.80 23.10
CA CYS A 36 43.80 -6.49 22.55
C CYS A 36 44.84 -5.94 21.57
N VAL A 37 46.13 -6.04 21.91
CA VAL A 37 47.23 -5.63 21.03
C VAL A 37 47.24 -6.47 19.75
N GLY A 38 47.07 -7.80 19.85
CA GLY A 38 46.98 -8.69 18.70
C GLY A 38 45.77 -8.38 17.81
N LEU A 39 44.62 -8.06 18.41
CA LEU A 39 43.41 -7.69 17.69
C LEU A 39 43.58 -6.35 16.95
N ALA A 40 44.14 -5.34 17.63
CA ALA A 40 44.43 -4.03 17.05
C ALA A 40 45.44 -4.14 15.90
N GLN A 41 46.51 -4.92 16.08
CA GLN A 41 47.50 -5.17 15.03
C GLN A 41 46.91 -5.96 13.86
N ARG A 42 46.04 -6.95 14.11
CA ARG A 42 45.34 -7.69 13.05
C ARG A 42 44.44 -6.78 12.25
N MET A 43 43.63 -5.97 12.93
CA MET A 43 42.74 -4.99 12.30
C MET A 43 43.53 -4.00 11.43
N HIS A 44 44.63 -3.46 11.96
CA HIS A 44 45.46 -2.52 11.22
C HIS A 44 46.15 -3.18 10.01
N ARG A 45 46.62 -4.42 10.15
CA ARG A 45 47.16 -5.21 9.02
C ARG A 45 46.09 -5.50 7.97
N THR A 46 44.86 -5.82 8.38
CA THR A 46 43.75 -6.04 7.44
C THR A 46 43.35 -4.74 6.74
N GLU A 47 43.31 -3.62 7.45
CA GLU A 47 43.00 -2.30 6.89
C GLU A 47 44.04 -1.89 5.85
N VAL A 48 45.33 -2.01 6.16
CA VAL A 48 46.42 -1.75 5.22
C VAL A 48 46.34 -2.70 4.04
N LYS A 49 46.13 -4.01 4.27
CA LYS A 49 45.99 -5.00 3.18
C LYS A 49 44.78 -4.70 2.28
N LEU A 50 43.66 -4.23 2.84
CA LEU A 50 42.49 -3.83 2.07
C LEU A 50 42.77 -2.59 1.23
N ARG A 51 43.39 -1.56 1.83
CA ARG A 51 43.76 -0.32 1.12
C ARG A 51 44.77 -0.57 0.03
N THR A 52 45.77 -1.40 0.28
CA THR A 52 46.77 -1.79 -0.73
C THR A 52 46.15 -2.64 -1.84
N ASN A 53 45.18 -3.52 -1.54
CA ASN A 53 44.52 -4.34 -2.57
C ASN A 53 43.51 -3.53 -3.42
N ILE A 54 42.83 -2.54 -2.83
CA ILE A 54 41.82 -1.72 -3.53
C ILE A 54 42.45 -0.52 -4.24
N LEU A 55 43.43 0.13 -3.61
CA LEU A 55 44.01 1.41 -4.06
C LEU A 55 45.41 1.27 -4.68
N GLY A 56 46.04 0.10 -4.57
CA GLY A 56 47.36 -0.18 -5.17
C GLY A 56 48.55 0.54 -4.50
N GLU A 57 48.34 1.26 -3.39
CA GLU A 57 49.40 2.00 -2.71
C GLU A 57 50.45 1.09 -2.05
N PRO A 58 51.76 1.43 -2.12
CA PRO A 58 52.82 0.60 -1.55
C PRO A 58 52.68 0.51 -0.02
N ALA A 59 52.81 -0.70 0.51
CA ALA A 59 52.65 -0.99 1.94
C ALA A 59 53.65 -0.19 2.78
N LYS A 60 53.19 0.90 3.39
CA LYS A 60 53.98 1.76 4.26
C LYS A 60 54.36 1.01 5.54
N HIS A 61 55.64 1.10 5.92
CA HIS A 61 56.22 0.44 7.10
C HIS A 61 55.40 0.74 8.38
N ILE A 62 54.74 -0.30 8.91
CA ILE A 62 53.88 -0.23 10.08
C ILE A 62 54.77 -0.13 11.31
N ARG A 63 54.90 1.08 11.88
CA ARG A 63 55.48 1.24 13.21
C ARG A 63 54.53 0.59 14.21
N PRO A 64 54.97 -0.37 15.05
CA PRO A 64 54.11 -0.89 16.10
C PRO A 64 53.68 0.30 16.98
N LEU A 65 52.38 0.52 17.05
CA LEU A 65 51.79 1.56 17.90
C LEU A 65 52.26 1.34 19.34
N SER A 66 52.54 2.41 20.09
CA SER A 66 52.86 2.31 21.51
C SER A 66 51.82 1.43 22.21
N GLU A 67 52.27 0.51 23.06
CA GLU A 67 51.41 -0.54 23.61
C GLU A 67 50.12 0.03 24.22
N GLN A 68 50.21 1.18 24.91
CA GLN A 68 49.05 1.89 25.47
C GLN A 68 47.99 2.26 24.41
N ARG A 69 48.40 2.78 23.25
CA ARG A 69 47.47 3.18 22.18
C ARG A 69 46.88 1.95 21.48
N ALA A 70 47.65 0.88 21.32
CA ALA A 70 47.16 -0.39 20.79
C ALA A 70 46.11 -1.02 21.72
N ILE A 71 46.31 -0.91 23.04
CA ILE A 71 45.36 -1.40 24.05
C ILE A 71 44.05 -0.61 23.99
N GLU A 72 44.11 0.72 23.96
CA GLU A 72 42.91 1.56 23.90
C GLU A 72 42.10 1.32 22.61
N SER A 73 42.80 1.21 21.47
CA SER A 73 42.17 0.93 20.19
C SER A 73 41.57 -0.48 20.14
N GLY A 74 42.29 -1.49 20.64
CA GLY A 74 41.80 -2.86 20.73
C GLY A 74 40.59 -3.00 21.65
N ALA A 75 40.61 -2.31 22.79
CA ALA A 75 39.50 -2.25 23.74
C ALA A 75 38.22 -1.64 23.12
N ASN A 76 38.37 -0.54 22.38
CA ASN A 76 37.24 0.12 21.71
C ASN A 76 36.65 -0.77 20.60
N ALA A 77 37.50 -1.40 19.78
CA ALA A 77 37.06 -2.33 18.73
C ALA A 77 36.35 -3.57 19.31
N LEU A 78 36.79 -4.08 20.45
CA LEU A 78 36.13 -5.18 21.17
C LEU A 78 34.75 -4.78 21.69
N ALA A 79 34.64 -3.58 22.29
CA ALA A 79 33.38 -3.05 22.78
C ALA A 79 32.36 -2.88 21.64
N GLU A 80 32.80 -2.24 20.54
CA GLU A 80 31.97 -2.06 19.35
C GLU A 80 31.55 -3.40 18.73
N GLY A 81 32.49 -4.34 18.58
CA GLY A 81 32.21 -5.69 18.07
C GLY A 81 31.18 -6.46 18.92
N PHE A 82 31.25 -6.33 20.25
CA PHE A 82 30.26 -6.92 21.14
C PHE A 82 28.87 -6.33 20.90
N LEU A 83 28.75 -5.00 20.79
CA LEU A 83 27.48 -4.34 20.49
C LEU A 83 26.93 -4.77 19.11
N PHE A 84 27.77 -4.81 18.07
CA PHE A 84 27.36 -5.28 16.76
C PHE A 84 26.90 -6.74 16.77
N THR A 85 27.55 -7.61 17.55
CA THR A 85 27.15 -9.02 17.68
C THR A 85 25.78 -9.13 18.35
N VAL A 86 25.57 -8.42 19.46
CA VAL A 86 24.27 -8.39 20.15
C VAL A 86 23.18 -7.84 19.22
N ALA A 87 23.46 -6.76 18.49
CA ALA A 87 22.52 -6.18 17.53
C ALA A 87 22.22 -7.15 16.37
N ALA A 88 23.22 -7.81 15.80
CA ALA A 88 23.05 -8.79 14.73
C ALA A 88 22.19 -9.98 15.19
N VAL A 89 22.45 -10.51 16.39
CA VAL A 89 21.65 -11.60 16.97
C VAL A 89 20.20 -11.15 17.19
N LEU A 90 19.98 -9.93 17.70
CA LEU A 90 18.63 -9.38 17.88
C LEU A 90 17.91 -9.21 16.54
N ILE A 91 18.58 -8.68 15.52
CA ILE A 91 18.01 -8.48 14.18
C ILE A 91 17.66 -9.83 13.55
N ILE A 92 18.56 -10.81 13.60
CA ILE A 92 18.33 -12.15 13.04
C ILE A 92 17.20 -12.86 13.82
N GLY A 93 17.20 -12.76 15.14
CA GLY A 93 16.17 -13.34 16.00
C GLY A 93 14.79 -12.72 15.77
N GLU A 94 14.71 -11.40 15.63
CA GLU A 94 13.47 -10.72 15.27
C GLU A 94 13.05 -11.04 13.83
N SER A 95 13.98 -11.05 12.87
CA SER A 95 13.71 -11.39 11.46
C SER A 95 13.11 -12.79 11.32
N TRP A 96 13.67 -13.78 12.03
CA TRP A 96 13.15 -15.14 12.00
C TRP A 96 11.75 -15.23 12.63
N ARG A 97 11.51 -14.51 13.73
CA ARG A 97 10.20 -14.45 14.38
C ARG A 97 9.17 -13.65 13.57
N SER A 98 9.59 -12.57 12.91
CA SER A 98 8.76 -11.65 12.13
C SER A 98 8.35 -12.26 10.79
N SER A 99 9.27 -12.95 10.11
CA SER A 99 9.02 -13.64 8.84
C SER A 99 7.85 -14.62 8.93
N ARG A 100 7.70 -15.31 10.08
CA ARG A 100 6.61 -16.24 10.33
C ARG A 100 5.23 -15.57 10.45
N ASN A 101 5.18 -14.29 10.86
CA ASN A 101 3.94 -13.50 10.89
C ASN A 101 3.68 -12.77 9.56
N GLN A 102 4.73 -12.43 8.82
CA GLN A 102 4.61 -11.76 7.52
C GLN A 102 4.12 -12.71 6.43
N SER A 103 4.50 -14.01 6.47
CA SER A 103 3.97 -15.03 5.55
C SER A 103 2.44 -15.12 5.67
N LYS A 104 1.91 -15.30 6.89
CA LYS A 104 0.46 -15.39 7.11
C LYS A 104 -0.33 -14.17 6.61
N ARG A 105 0.28 -12.98 6.66
CA ARG A 105 -0.34 -11.76 6.13
C ARG A 105 -0.29 -11.70 4.61
N ARG A 106 0.77 -12.22 3.98
CA ARG A 106 0.84 -12.34 2.52
C ARG A 106 -0.16 -13.37 2.02
N ASP A 107 -0.19 -14.54 2.64
CA ASP A 107 -1.13 -15.62 2.32
C ASP A 107 -2.58 -15.10 2.40
N ASN A 108 -2.96 -14.40 3.48
CA ASN A 108 -4.30 -13.81 3.59
C ASN A 108 -4.62 -12.70 2.58
N VAL A 109 -3.60 -11.98 2.09
CA VAL A 109 -3.78 -10.95 1.06
C VAL A 109 -3.96 -11.61 -0.29
N ASP A 110 -3.20 -12.66 -0.58
CA ASP A 110 -3.31 -13.44 -1.81
C ASP A 110 -4.68 -14.13 -1.88
N ASP A 111 -5.16 -14.73 -0.77
CA ASP A 111 -6.52 -15.30 -0.67
C ASP A 111 -7.62 -14.27 -0.99
N LYS A 112 -7.44 -13.02 -0.53
CA LYS A 112 -8.40 -11.93 -0.77
C LYS A 112 -8.35 -11.42 -2.21
N LEU A 113 -7.17 -11.44 -2.82
CA LEU A 113 -7.02 -11.09 -4.24
C LEU A 113 -7.71 -12.13 -5.11
N GLU A 114 -7.57 -13.42 -4.79
CA GLU A 114 -8.25 -14.50 -5.50
C GLU A 114 -9.78 -14.43 -5.32
N ASP A 115 -10.29 -14.15 -4.12
CA ASP A 115 -11.72 -13.94 -3.89
C ASP A 115 -12.27 -12.73 -4.67
N LEU A 116 -11.53 -11.61 -4.71
CA LEU A 116 -11.92 -10.43 -5.48
C LEU A 116 -11.93 -10.70 -6.98
N ASP A 117 -10.93 -11.41 -7.51
CA ASP A 117 -10.85 -11.75 -8.93
C ASP A 117 -12.03 -12.66 -9.34
N ASN A 118 -12.33 -13.66 -8.51
CA ASN A 118 -13.49 -14.53 -8.71
C ASN A 118 -14.82 -13.75 -8.71
N ARG A 119 -15.00 -12.80 -7.80
CA ARG A 119 -16.20 -11.93 -7.77
C ARG A 119 -16.28 -11.05 -9.00
N VAL A 120 -15.16 -10.49 -9.46
CA VAL A 120 -15.12 -9.66 -10.68
C VAL A 120 -15.47 -10.50 -11.91
N ALA A 121 -14.93 -11.71 -12.02
CA ALA A 121 -15.26 -12.65 -13.08
C ALA A 121 -16.74 -13.02 -13.05
N GLU A 122 -17.29 -13.32 -11.87
CA GLU A 122 -18.71 -13.62 -11.70
C GLU A 122 -19.59 -12.44 -12.15
N VAL A 123 -19.31 -11.23 -11.68
CA VAL A 123 -20.06 -10.02 -12.07
C VAL A 123 -19.95 -9.77 -13.57
N ALA A 124 -18.77 -9.97 -14.18
CA ALA A 124 -18.61 -9.84 -15.62
C ALA A 124 -19.46 -10.87 -16.40
N THR A 125 -19.54 -12.11 -15.91
CA THR A 125 -20.41 -13.12 -16.53
C THR A 125 -21.89 -12.79 -16.39
N GLN A 126 -22.33 -12.31 -15.22
CA GLN A 126 -23.70 -11.87 -15.00
C GLN A 126 -24.05 -10.67 -15.89
N PHE A 127 -23.15 -9.70 -16.01
CA PHE A 127 -23.32 -8.53 -16.86
C PHE A 127 -23.44 -8.91 -18.34
N ASN A 128 -22.52 -9.74 -18.84
CA ASN A 128 -22.57 -10.21 -20.23
C ASN A 128 -23.87 -10.98 -20.51
N GLY A 129 -24.31 -11.83 -19.58
CA GLY A 129 -25.60 -12.54 -19.71
C GLY A 129 -26.79 -11.58 -19.77
N LEU A 130 -26.79 -10.53 -18.94
CA LEU A 130 -27.85 -9.51 -18.95
C LEU A 130 -27.85 -8.71 -20.26
N VAL A 131 -26.67 -8.34 -20.78
CA VAL A 131 -26.53 -7.66 -22.06
C VAL A 131 -27.08 -8.51 -23.20
N SER A 132 -26.73 -9.80 -23.26
CA SER A 132 -27.28 -10.71 -24.28
C SER A 132 -28.80 -10.82 -24.21
N GLN A 133 -29.40 -10.89 -23.01
CA GLN A 133 -30.86 -10.89 -22.87
C GLN A 133 -31.50 -9.58 -23.35
N MET A 134 -30.88 -8.44 -23.07
CA MET A 134 -31.37 -7.13 -23.53
C MET A 134 -31.31 -7.03 -25.06
N GLU A 135 -30.25 -7.53 -25.68
CA GLU A 135 -30.11 -7.59 -27.14
C GLU A 135 -31.20 -8.45 -27.78
N GLU A 136 -31.46 -9.65 -27.24
CA GLU A 136 -32.53 -10.53 -27.71
C GLU A 136 -33.91 -9.85 -27.62
N GLN A 137 -34.22 -9.21 -26.49
CA GLN A 137 -35.48 -8.47 -26.32
C GLN A 137 -35.62 -7.32 -27.32
N LEU A 138 -34.54 -6.56 -27.56
CA LEU A 138 -34.55 -5.48 -28.55
C LEU A 138 -34.76 -6.01 -29.97
N GLU A 139 -34.19 -7.15 -30.32
CA GLU A 139 -34.43 -7.79 -31.61
C GLU A 139 -35.89 -8.23 -31.76
N GLU A 140 -36.47 -8.85 -30.73
CA GLU A 140 -37.88 -9.24 -30.73
C GLU A 140 -38.80 -8.03 -30.89
N GLU A 141 -38.56 -6.95 -30.13
CA GLU A 141 -39.33 -5.71 -30.25
C GLU A 141 -39.22 -5.09 -31.64
N ARG A 142 -38.02 -5.07 -32.23
CA ARG A 142 -37.83 -4.60 -33.62
C ARG A 142 -38.58 -5.46 -34.61
N ARG A 143 -38.53 -6.79 -34.49
CA ARG A 143 -39.27 -7.71 -35.37
C ARG A 143 -40.77 -7.46 -35.30
N ARG A 144 -41.32 -7.31 -34.09
CA ARG A 144 -42.74 -6.97 -33.90
C ARG A 144 -43.08 -5.63 -34.56
N ASN A 145 -42.25 -4.62 -34.38
CA ASN A 145 -42.47 -3.31 -35.00
C ASN A 145 -42.43 -3.38 -36.55
N ASP A 146 -41.49 -4.12 -37.12
CA ASP A 146 -41.39 -4.33 -38.56
C ASP A 146 -42.59 -5.10 -39.13
N GLU A 147 -43.10 -6.10 -38.40
CA GLU A 147 -44.33 -6.81 -38.76
C GLU A 147 -45.54 -5.87 -38.77
N LEU A 148 -45.69 -5.04 -37.73
CA LEU A 148 -46.75 -4.03 -37.65
C LEU A 148 -46.66 -3.04 -38.82
N SER A 149 -45.45 -2.56 -39.13
CA SER A 149 -45.20 -1.65 -40.26
C SER A 149 -45.58 -2.28 -41.61
N ARG A 150 -45.21 -3.55 -41.85
CA ARG A 150 -45.59 -4.29 -43.07
C ARG A 150 -47.11 -4.47 -43.18
N ILE A 151 -47.77 -4.78 -42.07
CA ILE A 151 -49.23 -4.91 -42.01
C ILE A 151 -49.91 -3.57 -42.32
N LEU A 152 -49.43 -2.48 -41.73
CA LEU A 152 -49.90 -1.12 -42.03
C LEU A 152 -49.72 -0.78 -43.51
N GLN A 153 -48.55 -1.08 -44.08
CA GLN A 153 -48.27 -0.82 -45.50
C GLN A 153 -49.24 -1.59 -46.42
N ARG A 154 -49.52 -2.87 -46.13
CA ARG A 154 -50.52 -3.65 -46.87
C ARG A 154 -51.94 -3.08 -46.74
N MET A 155 -52.34 -2.67 -45.54
CA MET A 155 -53.66 -2.06 -45.32
C MET A 155 -53.79 -0.73 -46.06
N VAL A 156 -52.76 0.10 -46.01
CA VAL A 156 -52.68 1.38 -46.76
C VAL A 156 -52.82 1.11 -48.26
N GLU A 157 -52.08 0.15 -48.82
CA GLU A 157 -52.17 -0.22 -50.23
C GLU A 157 -53.57 -0.71 -50.64
N ILE A 158 -54.20 -1.56 -49.82
CA ILE A 158 -55.57 -2.05 -50.04
C ILE A 158 -56.58 -0.91 -49.92
N GLY A 159 -56.42 0.00 -48.95
CA GLY A 159 -57.29 1.16 -48.75
C GLY A 159 -57.20 2.17 -49.89
N LEU A 160 -55.99 2.51 -50.34
CA LEU A 160 -55.74 3.37 -51.51
C LEU A 160 -56.33 2.77 -52.79
N ARG A 161 -56.22 1.45 -52.98
CA ARG A 161 -56.77 0.75 -54.16
C ARG A 161 -58.29 0.51 -54.06
N GLY A 162 -58.83 0.44 -52.85
CA GLY A 162 -60.24 0.18 -52.55
C GLY A 162 -61.11 1.42 -52.34
N GLY A 163 -60.60 2.63 -52.66
CA GLY A 163 -61.38 3.87 -52.65
C GLY A 163 -61.44 4.62 -51.31
N TRP A 164 -60.59 4.29 -50.32
CA TRP A 164 -60.58 4.96 -49.01
C TRP A 164 -59.96 6.36 -49.04
N ALA A 165 -59.33 6.75 -50.15
CA ALA A 165 -58.85 8.11 -50.37
C ALA A 165 -59.98 9.11 -50.70
N GLU A 166 -61.21 8.65 -50.97
CA GLU A 166 -62.34 9.51 -51.36
C GLU A 166 -63.11 10.09 -50.14
N PHE A 167 -62.71 9.78 -48.91
CA PHE A 167 -63.34 10.29 -47.67
C PHE A 167 -62.75 11.61 -47.16
N GLU A 168 -62.12 12.41 -48.02
CA GLU A 168 -61.44 13.67 -47.65
C GLU A 168 -62.36 14.77 -47.09
N GLU A 169 -63.69 14.62 -47.13
CA GLU A 169 -64.66 15.60 -46.61
C GLU A 169 -65.48 15.13 -45.38
N THR A 170 -64.89 14.40 -44.44
CA THR A 170 -65.52 14.23 -43.11
C THR A 170 -64.52 14.38 -41.96
N PRO A 171 -64.80 15.24 -40.95
CA PRO A 171 -63.84 15.54 -39.89
C PRO A 171 -63.87 14.41 -38.84
N LEU A 172 -62.96 13.45 -38.94
CA LEU A 172 -62.81 12.44 -37.89
C LEU A 172 -61.81 12.90 -36.83
N GLN A 173 -62.28 12.92 -35.57
CA GLN A 173 -61.45 13.19 -34.41
C GLN A 173 -60.51 12.00 -34.14
N ILE A 174 -59.21 12.27 -34.18
CA ILE A 174 -58.17 11.31 -33.80
C ILE A 174 -58.20 11.18 -32.26
N PRO A 175 -58.46 9.99 -31.68
CA PRO A 175 -58.32 9.80 -30.25
C PRO A 175 -56.84 9.89 -29.88
N ARG A 176 -56.47 10.92 -29.12
CA ARG A 176 -55.10 11.09 -28.60
C ARG A 176 -54.82 10.00 -27.58
N VAL A 177 -53.97 9.04 -27.94
CA VAL A 177 -53.37 8.11 -26.98
C VAL A 177 -52.46 8.91 -26.06
N SER A 178 -52.82 9.02 -24.79
CA SER A 178 -51.98 9.64 -23.76
C SER A 178 -50.97 8.61 -23.28
N LEU A 179 -49.73 8.72 -23.76
CA LEU A 179 -48.59 8.02 -23.18
C LEU A 179 -48.33 8.61 -21.80
N VAL A 180 -48.85 7.97 -20.76
CA VAL A 180 -48.50 8.27 -19.38
C VAL A 180 -47.01 7.95 -19.21
N ALA A 181 -46.18 8.97 -19.00
CA ALA A 181 -44.81 8.80 -18.56
C ALA A 181 -44.79 8.15 -17.17
N PRO A 182 -43.86 7.22 -16.86
CA PRO A 182 -43.79 6.64 -15.53
C PRO A 182 -43.45 7.72 -14.52
N ALA A 183 -44.28 7.84 -13.49
CA ALA A 183 -44.11 8.81 -12.42
C ALA A 183 -42.78 8.57 -11.71
N VAL A 184 -41.90 9.57 -11.79
CA VAL A 184 -40.74 9.67 -10.90
C VAL A 184 -41.28 10.10 -9.53
N THR A 185 -41.49 9.16 -8.63
CA THR A 185 -41.86 9.45 -7.24
C THR A 185 -40.66 10.08 -6.54
N GLY A 186 -40.64 11.42 -6.50
CA GLY A 186 -39.82 12.18 -5.57
C GLY A 186 -40.33 11.98 -4.14
N SER A 187 -39.53 11.33 -3.31
CA SER A 187 -39.77 11.21 -1.88
C SER A 187 -39.53 12.57 -1.21
N GLN A 188 -40.53 12.96 -0.42
CA GLN A 188 -40.65 14.22 0.32
C GLN A 188 -39.46 14.50 1.25
N ALA A 189 -39.05 15.78 1.26
CA ALA A 189 -38.32 16.39 2.37
C ALA A 189 -39.30 16.76 3.51
N PRO A 190 -38.91 16.62 4.79
CA PRO A 190 -39.69 17.14 5.91
C PRO A 190 -39.25 18.59 6.29
N PRO A 191 -40.05 19.29 7.12
CA PRO A 191 -40.21 20.75 7.03
C PRO A 191 -39.17 21.52 7.83
N SER A 192 -38.83 22.70 7.31
CA SER A 192 -38.04 23.73 7.98
C SER A 192 -38.95 24.64 8.80
N ASP A 193 -38.92 24.49 10.13
CA ASP A 193 -39.34 25.53 11.05
C ASP A 193 -38.12 26.28 11.60
N ALA A 194 -38.26 27.60 11.56
CA ALA A 194 -37.26 28.59 11.92
C ALA A 194 -37.02 28.67 13.44
N LYS A 195 -35.75 28.89 13.84
CA LYS A 195 -35.33 30.11 14.57
C LYS A 195 -33.87 30.06 15.06
N ALA A 196 -33.20 31.18 14.82
CA ALA A 196 -32.36 31.93 15.76
C ALA A 196 -30.96 31.38 16.15
N SER A 197 -29.97 32.11 15.63
CA SER A 197 -28.97 32.87 16.39
C SER A 197 -27.80 32.16 17.09
N SER A 198 -26.68 32.89 17.06
CA SER A 198 -25.46 32.82 17.88
C SER A 198 -24.47 31.69 17.54
N GLU A 199 -23.29 31.96 16.99
CA GLU A 199 -22.10 32.64 17.54
C GLU A 199 -21.04 31.58 17.93
N THR A 200 -19.76 31.96 17.77
CA THR A 200 -18.61 31.43 18.51
C THR A 200 -17.80 30.26 17.91
N ARG A 201 -16.75 30.68 17.19
CA ARG A 201 -15.33 30.35 17.46
C ARG A 201 -14.75 29.04 16.92
N ILE A 202 -13.97 29.21 15.86
CA ILE A 202 -12.90 28.32 15.40
C ILE A 202 -11.81 28.30 16.48
N ASP A 203 -11.51 27.12 17.01
CA ASP A 203 -10.34 26.88 17.86
C ASP A 203 -9.48 25.80 17.17
N THR A 204 -8.39 26.25 16.56
CA THR A 204 -7.33 25.39 15.99
C THR A 204 -6.18 25.43 16.99
N PRO A 205 -5.69 24.30 17.53
CA PRO A 205 -4.45 24.30 18.27
C PRO A 205 -3.26 24.43 17.32
N PRO A 206 -2.15 25.02 17.79
CA PRO A 206 -1.06 25.44 16.94
C PRO A 206 -0.13 24.27 16.67
N ASP A 207 0.55 24.28 15.53
CA ASP A 207 1.95 23.88 15.58
C ASP A 207 2.84 24.73 14.69
N SER A 208 3.87 25.19 15.38
CA SER A 208 4.76 26.26 15.02
C SER A 208 6.06 25.72 14.44
N LYS A 209 6.56 26.47 13.46
CA LYS A 209 7.98 26.75 13.17
C LYS A 209 8.81 25.61 12.56
N SER A 210 9.18 25.84 11.30
CA SER A 210 10.54 25.59 10.82
C SER A 210 11.26 26.95 10.76
N SER A 211 12.34 27.08 11.52
CA SER A 211 13.51 27.89 11.19
C SER A 211 14.61 26.94 10.74
#